data_AF-A0A925NKR4-F1
#
_entry.id   AF-A0A925NKR4-F1
#
_cell.length_a   1.000
_cell.length_b   1.000
_cell.length_c   1.000
_cell.angle_alpha   90.00
_cell.angle_beta   90.00
_cell.angle_gamma   90.00
#
_symmetry.space_group_name_H-M   'P 1'
#
loop_
_entity.id
_entity.type
_entity.pdbx_description
1 polymer ?
#
loop_
_entity_poly.entity_id
_entity_poly.type
_entity_poly.pdbx_seq_one_letter_code
_entity_poly.pdbx_strand_id
1 'polypeptide(L)'
;MGMLVRPQWPHTVDDILKSLDGVWGLVGATGENGNLYRLERSLHEPLHFTMIEFRGNEETEVLNKETFEAGQKDAAVKSFAKAIGFTV
;
A
#
# COMPACT_ATOMS: atom_id res chain seq x y z
N MET A 1 -2.18 24.61 -17.68
CA MET A 1 -2.98 24.11 -16.54
C MET A 1 -2.05 23.32 -15.65
N GLY A 2 -1.62 23.89 -14.52
CA GLY A 2 -0.84 23.12 -13.56
C GLY A 2 -1.74 22.08 -12.93
N MET A 3 -1.43 20.79 -13.09
CA MET A 3 -2.06 19.75 -12.28
C MET A 3 -1.74 20.08 -10.83
N LEU A 4 -2.75 20.49 -10.07
CA LEU A 4 -2.71 20.45 -8.61
C LEU A 4 -2.57 18.97 -8.25
N VAL A 5 -1.32 18.49 -8.11
CA VAL A 5 -1.04 17.23 -7.43
C VAL A 5 -1.60 17.41 -6.03
N ARG A 6 -2.77 16.82 -5.77
CA ARG A 6 -3.25 16.72 -4.39
C ARG A 6 -2.18 15.96 -3.61
N PRO A 7 -1.81 16.40 -2.40
CA PRO A 7 -0.95 15.59 -1.55
C PRO A 7 -1.60 14.22 -1.40
N GLN A 8 -0.94 13.20 -1.97
CA GLN A 8 -1.34 11.82 -1.87
C GLN A 8 -0.80 11.30 -0.54
N TRP A 9 -1.69 10.94 0.38
CA TRP A 9 -1.30 10.17 1.56
C TRP A 9 -1.07 8.71 1.12
N PRO A 10 -0.09 7.97 1.68
CA PRO A 10 0.87 8.36 2.73
C PRO A 10 1.97 9.29 2.21
N HIS A 11 2.58 10.08 3.12
CA HIS A 11 3.65 11.03 2.79
C HIS A 11 5.06 10.55 3.19
N THR A 12 5.13 9.59 4.10
CA THR A 12 6.37 8.97 4.62
C THR A 12 6.22 7.44 4.71
N VAL A 13 7.33 6.71 4.77
CA VAL A 13 7.30 5.26 5.09
C VAL A 13 6.74 5.02 6.50
N ASP A 14 6.97 5.95 7.41
CA ASP A 14 6.42 5.90 8.76
C ASP A 14 4.88 6.00 8.77
N ASP A 15 4.28 6.79 7.87
CA ASP A 15 2.82 6.81 7.69
C ASP A 15 2.26 5.44 7.28
N ILE A 16 2.97 4.74 6.39
CA ILE A 16 2.62 3.36 5.98
C ILE A 16 2.64 2.44 7.21
N LEU A 17 3.73 2.48 7.97
CA LEU A 17 3.91 1.64 9.15
C LEU A 17 2.84 1.92 10.21
N LYS A 18 2.54 3.19 10.48
CA LYS A 18 1.51 3.61 11.43
C LYS A 18 0.13 3.11 11.05
N SER A 19 -0.23 3.16 9.77
CA SER A 19 -1.53 2.64 9.31
C SER A 19 -1.63 1.11 9.38
N LEU A 20 -0.54 0.39 9.11
CA LEU A 20 -0.50 -1.06 9.28
C LEU A 20 -0.53 -1.50 10.75
N ASP A 21 0.02 -0.69 11.66
CA ASP A 21 -0.04 -0.95 13.10
C ASP A 21 -1.38 -0.55 13.72
N GLY A 22 -2.11 0.36 13.06
CA GLY A 22 -3.44 0.80 13.46
C GLY A 22 -4.49 -0.31 13.47
N VAL A 23 -5.66 0.00 14.05
CA VAL A 23 -6.77 -0.93 14.27
C VAL A 23 -7.23 -1.63 12.98
N TRP A 24 -7.22 -0.90 11.86
CA TRP A 24 -7.63 -1.42 10.56
C TRP A 24 -6.52 -2.21 9.85
N GLY A 25 -5.25 -1.99 10.22
CA GLY A 25 -4.11 -2.66 9.63
C GLY A 25 -3.99 -2.45 8.11
N LEU A 26 -4.32 -1.27 7.60
CA LEU A 26 -4.53 -1.07 6.17
C LEU A 26 -4.05 0.30 5.70
N VAL A 27 -3.41 0.34 4.53
CA VAL A 27 -2.97 1.55 3.82
C VAL A 27 -3.36 1.42 2.34
N GLY A 28 -3.79 2.51 1.73
CA GLY A 28 -4.09 2.55 0.30
C GLY A 28 -3.67 3.86 -0.34
N ALA A 29 -3.13 3.81 -1.55
CA ALA A 29 -2.69 4.96 -2.31
C ALA A 29 -2.60 4.68 -3.81
N THR A 30 -2.78 5.73 -4.62
CA THR A 30 -2.62 5.63 -6.07
C THR A 30 -1.14 5.62 -6.43
N GLY A 31 -0.71 4.65 -7.23
CA GLY A 31 0.64 4.51 -7.73
C GLY A 31 0.95 5.44 -8.91
N GLU A 32 2.22 5.51 -9.29
CA GLU A 32 2.68 6.35 -10.41
C GLU A 32 2.08 5.92 -11.77
N ASN A 33 1.64 4.67 -11.88
CA ASN A 33 0.94 4.12 -13.03
C ASN A 33 -0.56 4.48 -13.08
N GLY A 34 -1.10 5.17 -12.07
CA GLY A 34 -2.52 5.52 -11.96
C GLY A 34 -3.40 4.40 -11.40
N ASN A 35 -2.82 3.28 -10.97
CA ASN A 35 -3.53 2.17 -10.33
C ASN A 35 -3.59 2.38 -8.81
N LEU A 36 -4.63 1.85 -8.17
CA LEU A 36 -4.78 1.88 -6.74
C LEU A 36 -4.03 0.70 -6.12
N TYR A 37 -3.10 1.00 -5.22
CA TYR A 37 -2.44 0.00 -4.41
C TYR A 37 -3.03 -0.01 -3.01
N ARG A 38 -3.18 -1.20 -2.44
CA ARG A 38 -3.57 -1.42 -1.06
C ARG A 38 -2.60 -2.39 -0.41
N LEU A 39 -2.15 -2.08 0.80
CA LEU A 39 -1.38 -2.99 1.63
C LEU A 39 -2.14 -3.22 2.95
N GLU A 40 -2.39 -4.47 3.26
CA GLU A 40 -3.23 -4.92 4.38
C GLU A 40 -2.43 -5.86 5.27
N ARG A 41 -2.59 -5.75 6.58
CA ARG A 41 -2.09 -6.67 7.60
C ARG A 41 -3.25 -7.51 8.10
N SER A 42 -3.07 -8.82 8.22
CA SER A 42 -4.07 -9.68 8.84
C SER A 42 -4.35 -9.26 10.30
N LEU A 43 -5.62 -9.35 10.69
CA LEU A 43 -6.06 -9.05 12.07
C LEU A 43 -5.91 -10.27 13.01
N HIS A 44 -5.59 -11.43 12.43
CA HIS A 44 -5.45 -12.70 13.15
C HIS A 44 -4.07 -13.30 12.90
N GLU A 45 -3.56 -14.01 13.90
CA GLU A 45 -2.34 -14.79 13.78
C GLU A 45 -2.59 -16.05 12.92
N PRO A 46 -1.63 -16.45 12.07
CA PRO A 46 -0.33 -15.79 11.84
C PRO A 46 -0.46 -14.48 11.05
N LEU A 47 0.40 -13.51 11.39
CA LEU A 47 0.43 -12.22 10.71
C LEU A 47 0.89 -12.39 9.26
N HIS A 48 0.09 -11.88 8.33
CA HIS A 48 0.45 -11.79 6.91
C HIS A 48 0.18 -10.39 6.40
N PHE A 49 0.98 -9.96 5.42
CA PHE A 49 0.77 -8.70 4.72
C PHE A 49 0.35 -9.01 3.29
N THR A 50 -0.71 -8.39 2.80
CA THR A 50 -1.22 -8.58 1.44
C THR A 50 -1.18 -7.26 0.71
N MET A 51 -0.43 -7.21 -0.39
CA MET A 51 -0.41 -6.09 -1.31
C MET A 51 -1.32 -6.42 -2.50
N ILE A 52 -2.23 -5.51 -2.82
CA ILE A 52 -3.19 -5.65 -3.92
C ILE A 52 -3.05 -4.43 -4.82
N GLU A 53 -2.93 -4.67 -6.12
CA GLU A 53 -3.00 -3.66 -7.15
C GLU A 53 -4.36 -3.76 -7.85
N PHE A 54 -5.08 -2.65 -7.94
CA PHE A 54 -6.34 -2.53 -8.64
C PHE A 54 -6.20 -1.63 -9.86
N ARG A 55 -6.90 -1.94 -10.95
CA ARG A 55 -6.89 -1.11 -12.16
C ARG A 55 -7.54 0.24 -11.91
N GLY A 56 -6.81 1.31 -12.25
CA GLY A 56 -7.32 2.68 -12.07
C GLY A 56 -7.56 2.99 -10.59
N ASN A 57 -8.58 3.80 -10.29
CA ASN A 57 -8.90 4.21 -8.92
C ASN A 57 -10.10 3.45 -8.32
N GLU A 58 -10.52 2.36 -8.94
CA GLU A 58 -11.69 1.58 -8.54
C GLU A 58 -11.22 0.22 -7.97
N GLU A 59 -11.67 -0.14 -6.77
CA GLU A 59 -11.37 -1.43 -6.11
C GLU A 59 -12.12 -2.62 -6.76
N THR A 60 -12.35 -2.58 -8.06
CA THR A 60 -13.24 -3.49 -8.80
C THR A 60 -12.48 -4.58 -9.54
N GLU A 61 -11.30 -4.28 -10.10
CA GLU A 61 -10.49 -5.22 -10.87
C GLU A 61 -9.09 -5.35 -10.26
N VAL A 62 -8.80 -6.52 -9.67
CA VAL A 62 -7.48 -6.85 -9.13
C VAL A 62 -6.55 -7.23 -10.28
N LEU A 63 -5.47 -6.46 -10.46
CA LEU A 63 -4.41 -6.72 -11.43
C LEU A 63 -3.32 -7.62 -10.86
N ASN A 64 -2.96 -7.39 -9.60
CA ASN A 64 -1.94 -8.16 -8.91
C ASN A 64 -2.28 -8.32 -7.44
N LYS A 65 -1.86 -9.45 -6.86
CA LYS A 65 -2.00 -9.73 -5.44
C LYS A 65 -0.79 -10.52 -4.97
N GLU A 66 -0.05 -9.93 -4.03
CA GLU A 66 1.14 -10.51 -3.44
C GLU A 66 0.99 -10.59 -1.92
N THR A 67 1.37 -11.73 -1.35
CA THR A 67 1.27 -11.99 0.09
C THR A 67 2.66 -12.21 0.67
N PHE A 68 2.92 -11.58 1.81
CA PHE A 68 4.17 -11.62 2.55
C PHE A 68 3.92 -12.19 3.95
N GLU A 69 4.87 -12.99 4.43
CA GLU A 69 4.80 -13.53 5.79
C GLU A 69 5.12 -12.47 6.85
N ALA A 70 4.84 -12.76 8.12
CA ALA A 70 5.10 -11.86 9.25
C ALA A 70 6.55 -11.30 9.25
N GLY A 71 7.52 -12.18 8.97
CA GLY A 71 8.95 -11.82 8.90
C GLY A 71 9.33 -10.95 7.70
N GLN A 72 8.43 -10.78 6.73
CA GLN A 72 8.64 -10.01 5.50
C GLN A 72 7.92 -8.65 5.52
N LYS A 73 7.53 -8.15 6.71
CA LYS A 73 6.91 -6.81 6.87
C LYS A 73 7.67 -5.71 6.14
N ASP A 74 9.00 -5.66 6.32
CA ASP A 74 9.86 -4.64 5.69
C ASP A 74 9.82 -4.73 4.16
N ALA A 75 9.84 -5.95 3.61
CA ALA A 75 9.74 -6.17 2.17
C ALA A 75 8.37 -5.72 1.62
N ALA A 76 7.28 -6.01 2.33
CA ALA A 76 5.93 -5.60 1.95
C ALA A 76 5.79 -4.07 1.92
N VAL A 77 6.30 -3.40 2.96
CA VAL A 77 6.28 -1.94 3.08
C VAL A 77 7.13 -1.29 1.99
N LYS A 78 8.34 -1.80 1.71
CA LYS A 78 9.20 -1.30 0.64
C LYS A 78 8.58 -1.51 -0.75
N SER A 79 7.94 -2.65 -0.99
CA SER A 79 7.25 -2.93 -2.25
C SER A 79 6.11 -1.93 -2.48
N PHE A 80 5.29 -1.70 -1.45
CA PHE A 80 4.22 -0.70 -1.51
C PHE A 80 4.77 0.72 -1.68
N ALA A 81 5.74 1.15 -0.86
CA ALA A 81 6.34 2.47 -0.94
C ALA A 81 6.91 2.75 -2.34
N LYS A 82 7.62 1.78 -2.92
CA LYS A 82 8.14 1.88 -4.29
C LYS A 82 7.03 2.02 -5.32
N ALA A 83 5.94 1.25 -5.21
CA ALA A 83 4.82 1.31 -6.15
C ALA A 83 4.11 2.68 -6.17
N ILE A 84 4.14 3.40 -5.04
CA ILE A 84 3.54 4.74 -4.91
C ILE A 84 4.55 5.89 -5.04
N GLY A 85 5.76 5.61 -5.54
CA GLY A 85 6.75 6.62 -5.93
C GLY A 85 7.69 7.10 -4.82
N PHE A 86 7.78 6.39 -3.70
CA PHE A 86 8.78 6.70 -2.67
C PHE A 86 10.16 6.24 -3.11
N THR A 87 11.15 7.11 -2.95
CA THR A 87 12.56 6.71 -3.06
C THR A 87 12.99 6.10 -1.73
N VAL A 88 12.87 4.78 -1.62
CA VAL A 88 13.27 3.96 -0.45
C VAL A 88 14.62 3.28 -0.64
#